data_AF-A0AA40KJL4-F1
#
_entry.id   AF-A0AA40KJL4-F1
#
_cell.length_a   1.000
_cell.length_b   1.000
_cell.length_c   1.000
_cell.angle_alpha   90.00
_cell.angle_beta   90.00
_cell.angle_gamma   90.00
#
_symmetry.space_group_name_H-M   'P 1'
#
loop_
_entity.id
_entity.type
_entity.pdbx_description
1 polymer ?
#
loop_
_entity_poly.entity_id
_entity_poly.type
_entity_poly.pdbx_seq_one_letter_code
_entity_poly.pdbx_strand_id
1 'polypeptide(L)'
;MEQCLKKPKLDTSIKEGETEILVNNANVFYNPVQEFNRDLGVAALTAFIKDIQEQKTERNTKKEDGITVLEALSATGLRSIRYAKEVKGIKQIVANDICAKAVESIKKNIQHNGVENLVKPSHEDATLLMYQSRKNKFDVIDLDPYGCPTIFLDGAVQCVSDGGLLMITATDMAVLAGNSPETCFLKYGAISLRSKACHEMALRILLQSIASHAGRYGRYIIPLLSISVDFYIRVFVKVFSSHIKCKENATKIGMVYQCTGCESINTQPLCYKKSTGGYKLTSSPYVDQLCKICQHKQHEGGPIWLGPLHDEYFVNNLLCNLDNIKLGTFKRMVGVLNVIREELNVPLYYALDRLMSIVRCVTPPMLIFRSALLNAGYRVSYSHACKTSIKTDAPNEVIWDIVRAWEKNNSVKRDKLSNDSPAIKILNAPTTTNISFDIHPLANPISRLNKLTRFQQNPTVNWGPGTRARTRIDLENGVESSKKIKNQNKNSRKEKAHITNDTEEIKSL
;
A
#
# COMPACT_ATOMS: atom_id res chain seq x y z
N MET A 1 58.77 -19.15 -12.06
CA MET A 1 57.38 -18.94 -12.52
C MET A 1 56.53 -18.63 -11.31
N GLU A 2 56.36 -17.34 -11.00
CA GLU A 2 55.52 -16.87 -9.90
C GLU A 2 54.05 -17.13 -10.22
N GLN A 3 53.35 -17.76 -9.27
CA GLN A 3 51.90 -17.90 -9.30
C GLN A 3 51.26 -16.52 -9.15
N CYS A 4 50.56 -16.09 -10.21
CA CYS A 4 49.78 -14.86 -10.22
C CYS A 4 48.60 -14.99 -9.24
N LEU A 5 48.77 -14.47 -8.02
CA LEU A 5 47.71 -14.27 -7.04
C LEU A 5 46.61 -13.40 -7.66
N LYS A 6 45.40 -13.95 -7.80
CA LYS A 6 44.21 -13.18 -8.17
C LYS A 6 44.00 -12.08 -7.14
N LYS A 7 44.18 -10.81 -7.54
CA LYS A 7 43.86 -9.64 -6.71
C LYS A 7 42.41 -9.78 -6.17
N PRO A 8 42.17 -9.58 -4.86
CA PRO A 8 40.81 -9.57 -4.32
C PRO A 8 40.01 -8.46 -5.01
N LYS A 9 38.82 -8.79 -5.52
CA LYS A 9 37.89 -7.78 -6.06
C LYS A 9 37.49 -6.85 -4.90
N LEU A 10 37.76 -5.55 -5.03
CA LEU A 10 37.31 -4.56 -4.06
C LEU A 10 35.78 -4.59 -3.96
N ASP A 11 35.27 -4.69 -2.74
CA ASP A 11 33.85 -4.51 -2.46
C ASP A 11 33.50 -3.03 -2.69
N THR A 12 32.47 -2.76 -3.50
CA THR A 12 31.90 -1.42 -3.66
C THR A 12 31.00 -1.10 -2.48
N SER A 13 31.15 0.07 -1.86
CA SER A 13 30.28 0.50 -0.77
C SER A 13 29.12 1.36 -1.27
N ILE A 14 27.97 1.25 -0.60
CA ILE A 14 26.79 2.09 -0.82
C ILE A 14 26.39 2.71 0.51
N LYS A 15 26.23 4.03 0.55
CA LYS A 15 25.78 4.76 1.73
C LYS A 15 24.30 5.12 1.62
N GLU A 16 23.54 4.85 2.66
CA GLU A 16 22.15 5.28 2.82
C GLU A 16 21.87 5.64 4.28
N GLY A 17 21.38 6.86 4.52
CA GLY A 17 21.28 7.39 5.88
C GLY A 17 22.64 7.42 6.56
N GLU A 18 22.69 6.94 7.80
CA GLU A 18 23.93 6.82 8.57
C GLU A 18 24.67 5.51 8.28
N THR A 19 24.14 4.63 7.43
CA THR A 19 24.66 3.28 7.18
C THR A 19 25.45 3.20 5.89
N GLU A 20 26.56 2.48 5.91
CA GLU A 20 27.33 2.10 4.72
C GLU A 20 27.33 0.58 4.57
N ILE A 21 26.90 0.04 3.44
CA ILE A 21 26.91 -1.41 3.19
C ILE A 21 27.95 -1.76 2.13
N LEU A 22 28.66 -2.85 2.37
CA LEU A 22 29.54 -3.49 1.42
C LEU A 22 28.69 -4.34 0.47
N VAL A 23 28.85 -4.11 -0.83
CA VAL A 23 28.06 -4.80 -1.85
C VAL A 23 29.01 -5.41 -2.87
N ASN A 24 29.02 -6.74 -2.93
CA ASN A 24 29.77 -7.46 -3.95
C ASN A 24 28.98 -7.38 -5.26
N ASN A 25 29.62 -6.87 -6.32
CA ASN A 25 29.07 -6.64 -7.67
C ASN A 25 28.32 -7.82 -8.33
N ALA A 26 28.27 -9.00 -7.71
CA ALA A 26 27.68 -10.20 -8.30
C ALA A 26 26.42 -10.74 -7.62
N ASN A 27 26.11 -10.47 -6.34
CA ASN A 27 25.18 -11.38 -5.63
C ASN A 27 24.28 -10.82 -4.52
N VAL A 28 24.33 -9.54 -4.15
CA VAL A 28 23.52 -9.04 -3.00
C VAL A 28 22.54 -7.96 -3.43
N PHE A 29 21.29 -8.08 -2.99
CA PHE A 29 20.21 -7.19 -3.41
C PHE A 29 20.22 -5.86 -2.66
N TYR A 30 20.32 -4.78 -3.42
CA TYR A 30 20.04 -3.42 -2.97
C TYR A 30 19.12 -2.75 -4.00
N ASN A 31 18.10 -2.02 -3.52
CA ASN A 31 17.24 -1.22 -4.37
C ASN A 31 17.15 0.22 -3.83
N PRO A 32 17.72 1.23 -4.52
CA PRO A 32 17.67 2.62 -4.08
C PRO A 32 16.23 3.17 -4.07
N VAL A 33 15.33 2.61 -4.88
CA VAL A 33 13.91 3.02 -4.89
C VAL A 33 13.24 2.80 -3.52
N GLN A 34 13.74 1.83 -2.74
CA GLN A 34 13.21 1.47 -1.44
C GLN A 34 13.77 2.37 -0.30
N GLU A 35 14.52 3.43 -0.59
CA GLU A 35 15.01 4.37 0.44
C GLU A 35 13.85 4.99 1.22
N PHE A 36 12.78 5.43 0.54
CA PHE A 36 11.59 5.95 1.21
C PHE A 36 10.93 4.92 2.13
N ASN A 37 10.92 3.64 1.73
CA ASN A 37 10.40 2.55 2.55
C ASN A 37 11.20 2.41 3.86
N ARG A 38 12.53 2.40 3.74
CA ARG A 38 13.44 2.26 4.88
C ARG A 38 13.41 3.49 5.79
N ASP A 39 13.40 4.70 5.22
CA ASP A 39 13.21 5.96 5.95
C ASP A 39 11.89 5.95 6.73
N LEU A 40 10.80 5.50 6.10
CA LEU A 40 9.50 5.41 6.76
C LEU A 40 9.51 4.36 7.89
N GLY A 41 10.23 3.25 7.72
CA GLY A 41 10.48 2.27 8.76
C GLY A 41 11.18 2.87 9.98
N VAL A 42 12.27 3.62 9.75
CA VAL A 42 13.02 4.32 10.81
C VAL A 42 12.12 5.31 11.55
N ALA A 43 11.36 6.13 10.82
CA ALA A 43 10.49 7.13 11.40
C ALA A 43 9.34 6.51 12.21
N ALA A 44 8.67 5.49 11.66
CA ALA A 44 7.58 4.79 12.34
C ALA A 44 8.05 4.04 13.59
N LEU A 45 9.22 3.38 13.51
CA LEU A 45 9.82 2.69 14.66
C LEU A 45 10.21 3.68 15.78
N THR A 46 10.78 4.82 15.40
CA THR A 46 11.11 5.90 16.36
C THR A 46 9.85 6.41 17.07
N ALA A 47 8.79 6.71 16.32
CA ALA A 47 7.52 7.16 16.88
C ALA A 47 6.87 6.10 17.80
N PHE A 48 6.95 4.83 17.42
CA PHE A 48 6.43 3.72 18.22
C PHE A 48 7.18 3.53 19.55
N ILE A 49 8.51 3.59 19.54
CA ILE A 49 9.31 3.47 20.78
C ILE A 49 8.98 4.63 21.72
N LYS A 50 8.88 5.84 21.19
CA LYS A 50 8.53 7.02 21.98
C LYS A 50 7.14 6.89 22.62
N ASP A 51 6.14 6.46 21.84
CA ASP A 51 4.77 6.21 22.35
C ASP A 51 4.77 5.18 23.50
N ILE A 52 5.53 4.10 23.38
CA ILE A 52 5.66 3.09 24.46
C ILE A 52 6.34 3.69 25.70
N GLN A 53 7.39 4.49 25.52
CA GLN A 53 8.11 5.09 26.64
C GLN A 53 7.23 6.09 27.41
N GLU A 54 6.45 6.90 26.68
CA GLU A 54 5.49 7.85 27.28
C GLU A 54 4.41 7.10 28.06
N GLN A 55 3.78 6.08 27.47
CA GLN A 55 2.75 5.27 28.13
C GLN A 55 3.27 4.52 29.38
N LYS A 56 4.54 4.11 29.39
CA LYS A 56 5.16 3.46 30.56
C LYS A 56 5.45 4.46 31.69
N THR A 57 5.90 5.67 31.32
CA THR A 57 6.17 6.75 32.28
C THR A 57 4.88 7.14 33.00
N GLU A 58 3.76 7.25 32.28
CA GLU A 58 2.44 7.52 32.86
C GLU A 58 1.94 6.41 33.79
N ARG A 59 2.30 5.15 33.53
CA ARG A 59 1.86 3.97 34.30
C ARG A 59 2.76 3.63 35.49
N ASN A 60 3.81 4.42 35.76
CA ASN A 60 4.81 4.15 36.80
C ASN A 60 5.40 2.72 36.76
N THR A 61 5.50 2.12 35.58
CA THR A 61 6.10 0.78 35.41
C THR A 61 7.61 0.89 35.22
N LYS A 62 8.37 -0.08 35.75
CA LYS A 62 9.85 -0.10 35.64
C LYS A 62 10.30 0.03 34.18
N LYS A 63 11.42 0.73 33.96
CA LYS A 63 12.14 0.77 32.67
C LYS A 63 12.48 -0.65 32.24
N GLU A 64 11.84 -1.12 31.17
CA GLU A 64 12.29 -2.31 30.45
C GLU A 64 13.52 -2.01 29.60
N ASP A 65 14.21 -3.09 29.27
CA ASP A 65 15.55 -3.24 28.73
C ASP A 65 15.72 -2.84 27.25
N GLY A 66 14.89 -1.91 26.74
CA GLY A 66 14.78 -1.56 25.31
C GLY A 66 13.89 -2.54 24.51
N ILE A 67 13.60 -2.24 23.25
CA ILE A 67 12.74 -3.08 22.39
C ILE A 67 13.52 -4.11 21.57
N THR A 68 12.88 -5.24 21.28
CA THR A 68 13.39 -6.28 20.40
C THR A 68 12.76 -6.23 19.01
N VAL A 69 13.58 -6.32 17.96
CA VAL A 69 13.13 -6.20 16.56
C VAL A 69 13.56 -7.45 15.78
N LEU A 70 12.66 -7.94 14.92
CA LEU A 70 12.98 -8.95 13.90
C LEU A 70 12.84 -8.35 12.51
N GLU A 71 13.92 -8.33 11.74
CA GLU A 71 13.86 -8.20 10.27
C GLU A 71 13.89 -9.61 9.67
N ALA A 72 12.74 -10.10 9.23
CA ALA A 72 12.59 -11.52 8.88
C ALA A 72 13.28 -11.89 7.54
N LEU A 73 13.43 -10.93 6.63
CA LEU A 73 14.05 -11.09 5.30
C LEU A 73 15.05 -9.96 5.02
N SER A 74 16.28 -10.12 5.50
CA SER A 74 17.23 -9.02 5.67
C SER A 74 18.14 -8.73 4.46
N ALA A 75 18.33 -9.70 3.56
CA ALA A 75 19.26 -9.59 2.44
C ALA A 75 20.67 -9.09 2.85
N THR A 76 20.97 -7.79 2.65
CA THR A 76 22.25 -7.17 3.04
C THR A 76 22.36 -6.85 4.54
N GLY A 77 21.23 -6.84 5.26
CA GLY A 77 21.11 -6.33 6.62
C GLY A 77 20.98 -4.81 6.71
N LEU A 78 20.87 -4.10 5.58
CA LEU A 78 20.83 -2.64 5.52
C LEU A 78 19.80 -2.04 6.49
N ARG A 79 18.58 -2.57 6.50
CA ARG A 79 17.49 -2.01 7.31
C ARG A 79 17.73 -2.24 8.79
N SER A 80 18.12 -3.45 9.21
CA SER A 80 18.53 -3.73 10.59
C SER A 80 19.66 -2.81 11.06
N ILE A 81 20.67 -2.57 10.22
CA ILE A 81 21.78 -1.67 10.57
C ILE A 81 21.30 -0.22 10.67
N ARG A 82 20.44 0.23 9.75
CA ARG A 82 19.81 1.56 9.86
C ARG A 82 19.01 1.69 11.14
N TYR A 83 18.20 0.69 11.51
CA TYR A 83 17.49 0.69 12.79
C TYR A 83 18.46 0.79 13.97
N ALA A 84 19.57 0.05 13.96
CA ALA A 84 20.59 0.13 15.03
C ALA A 84 21.25 1.51 15.16
N LYS A 85 21.53 2.18 14.03
CA LYS A 85 22.25 3.46 14.02
C LYS A 85 21.34 4.67 14.21
N GLU A 86 20.12 4.60 13.70
CA GLU A 86 19.22 5.75 13.56
C GLU A 86 18.09 5.76 14.61
N VAL A 87 17.82 4.63 15.27
CA VAL A 87 16.71 4.50 16.22
C VAL A 87 17.21 4.20 17.64
N LYS A 88 16.88 5.10 18.58
CA LYS A 88 17.22 4.95 20.00
C LYS A 88 16.22 4.05 20.73
N GLY A 89 16.67 3.37 21.79
CA GLY A 89 15.81 2.53 22.65
C GLY A 89 15.63 1.09 22.17
N ILE A 90 16.43 0.66 21.18
CA ILE A 90 16.48 -0.73 20.73
C ILE A 90 17.45 -1.52 21.62
N LYS A 91 17.00 -2.69 22.08
CA LYS A 91 17.79 -3.69 22.81
C LYS A 91 18.58 -4.58 21.87
N GLN A 92 17.87 -5.15 20.90
CA GLN A 92 18.40 -6.16 20.00
C GLN A 92 17.60 -6.20 18.71
N ILE A 93 18.29 -6.44 17.60
CA ILE A 93 17.72 -6.65 16.28
C ILE A 93 18.20 -8.01 15.77
N VAL A 94 17.28 -8.87 15.35
CA VAL A 94 17.61 -10.11 14.64
C VAL A 94 17.45 -9.86 13.15
N ALA A 95 18.56 -9.91 12.42
CA ALA A 95 18.62 -9.77 10.98
C ALA A 95 18.67 -11.18 10.35
N ASN A 96 17.52 -11.70 9.91
CA ASN A 96 17.38 -13.05 9.38
C ASN A 96 17.36 -13.10 7.85
N ASP A 97 18.00 -14.10 7.26
CA ASP A 97 17.80 -14.47 5.85
C ASP A 97 17.98 -15.98 5.66
N ILE A 98 17.24 -16.56 4.71
CA ILE A 98 17.36 -17.99 4.37
C ILE A 98 18.60 -18.29 3.53
N CYS A 99 19.20 -17.28 2.88
CA CYS A 99 20.37 -17.47 2.04
C CYS A 99 21.66 -17.32 2.86
N ALA A 100 22.46 -18.38 2.96
CA ALA A 100 23.76 -18.34 3.63
C ALA A 100 24.66 -17.18 3.16
N LYS A 101 24.68 -16.88 1.85
CA LYS A 101 25.44 -15.73 1.29
C LYS A 101 24.90 -14.38 1.77
N ALA A 102 23.59 -14.25 1.92
CA ALA A 102 22.97 -13.05 2.49
C ALA A 102 23.40 -12.91 3.96
N VAL A 103 23.39 -14.00 4.73
CA VAL A 103 23.85 -14.00 6.13
C VAL A 103 25.34 -13.65 6.27
N GLU A 104 26.19 -14.13 5.37
CA GLU A 104 27.59 -13.67 5.29
C GLU A 104 27.70 -12.17 5.03
N SER A 105 26.86 -11.63 4.11
CA SER A 105 26.79 -10.19 3.87
C SER A 105 26.32 -9.43 5.10
N ILE A 106 25.30 -9.92 5.81
CA ILE A 106 24.80 -9.33 7.06
C ILE A 106 25.94 -9.28 8.08
N LYS A 107 26.66 -10.39 8.31
CA LYS A 107 27.80 -10.44 9.25
C LYS A 107 28.85 -9.38 8.93
N LYS A 108 29.28 -9.30 7.67
CA LYS A 108 30.26 -8.30 7.22
C LYS A 108 29.77 -6.87 7.42
N ASN A 109 28.51 -6.59 7.06
CA ASN A 109 27.95 -5.25 7.16
C ASN A 109 27.71 -4.81 8.62
N ILE A 110 27.34 -5.73 9.51
CA ILE A 110 27.27 -5.47 10.95
C ILE A 110 28.63 -5.04 11.49
N GLN A 111 29.70 -5.80 11.18
CA GLN A 111 31.07 -5.48 11.60
C GLN A 111 31.56 -4.16 11.01
N HIS A 112 31.32 -3.94 9.71
CA HIS A 112 31.70 -2.72 9.03
C HIS A 112 31.06 -1.46 9.64
N ASN A 113 29.86 -1.58 10.21
CA ASN A 113 29.15 -0.47 10.84
C ASN A 113 29.32 -0.40 12.36
N GLY A 114 30.02 -1.35 13.00
CA GLY A 114 30.24 -1.37 14.45
C GLY A 114 28.96 -1.53 15.28
N VAL A 115 28.01 -2.35 14.81
CA VAL A 115 26.69 -2.56 15.46
C VAL A 115 26.49 -3.98 16.00
N GLU A 116 27.56 -4.74 16.23
CA GLU A 116 27.55 -6.13 16.72
C GLU A 116 26.88 -6.30 18.09
N ASN A 117 26.84 -5.22 18.87
CA ASN A 117 26.20 -5.17 20.19
C ASN A 117 24.66 -5.15 20.09
N LEU A 118 24.10 -4.65 18.99
CA LEU A 118 22.65 -4.53 18.79
C LEU A 118 22.11 -5.51 17.75
N VAL A 119 22.84 -5.77 16.67
CA VAL A 119 22.36 -6.58 15.54
C VAL A 119 22.96 -7.98 15.58
N LYS A 120 22.09 -9.00 15.55
CA LYS A 120 22.46 -10.42 15.51
C LYS A 120 22.04 -11.02 14.15
N PRO A 121 22.98 -11.58 13.37
CA PRO A 121 22.65 -12.29 12.14
C PRO A 121 21.97 -13.64 12.45
N SER A 122 20.98 -14.02 11.66
CA SER A 122 20.29 -15.32 11.75
C SER A 122 20.21 -15.98 10.37
N HIS A 123 20.42 -17.30 10.32
CA HIS A 123 20.31 -18.11 9.11
C HIS A 123 19.20 -19.13 9.29
N GLU A 124 17.96 -18.70 9.08
CA GLU A 124 16.79 -19.55 9.23
C GLU A 124 15.73 -19.24 8.18
N ASP A 125 14.85 -20.20 7.95
CA ASP A 125 13.58 -19.91 7.31
C ASP A 125 12.77 -18.96 8.20
N ALA A 126 12.29 -17.85 7.61
CA ALA A 126 11.59 -16.81 8.35
C ALA A 126 10.32 -17.32 9.07
N THR A 127 9.58 -18.25 8.46
CA THR A 127 8.40 -18.84 9.09
C THR A 127 8.81 -19.68 10.29
N LEU A 128 9.82 -20.54 10.13
CA LEU A 128 10.33 -21.40 11.21
C LEU A 128 10.82 -20.57 12.40
N LEU A 129 11.65 -19.55 12.14
CA LEU A 129 12.15 -18.65 13.17
C LEU A 129 11.01 -18.00 13.96
N MET A 130 10.00 -17.47 13.26
CA MET A 130 8.83 -16.87 13.92
C MET A 130 8.03 -17.89 14.74
N TYR A 131 7.86 -19.12 14.26
CA TYR A 131 7.17 -20.18 15.02
C TYR A 131 7.95 -20.60 16.28
N GLN A 132 9.28 -20.61 16.22
CA GLN A 132 10.16 -20.88 17.37
C GLN A 132 10.11 -19.73 18.38
N SER A 133 9.99 -18.49 17.92
CA SER A 133 9.92 -17.27 18.75
C SER A 133 8.54 -16.97 19.35
N ARG A 134 7.58 -17.91 19.33
CA ARG A 134 6.25 -17.68 19.96
C ARG A 134 6.30 -17.51 21.48
N LYS A 135 7.31 -18.09 22.12
CA LYS A 135 7.59 -17.92 23.57
C LYS A 135 8.46 -16.70 23.84
N ASN A 136 9.52 -16.52 23.04
CA ASN A 136 10.44 -15.39 23.12
C ASN A 136 10.08 -14.38 22.03
N LYS A 137 9.02 -13.61 22.31
CA LYS A 137 8.40 -12.71 21.33
C LYS A 137 9.28 -11.51 21.00
N PHE A 138 9.01 -10.92 19.84
CA PHE A 138 9.59 -9.65 19.41
C PHE A 138 8.59 -8.52 19.58
N ASP A 139 9.06 -7.34 19.99
CA ASP A 139 8.20 -6.16 20.09
C ASP A 139 7.85 -5.59 18.72
N VAL A 140 8.73 -5.78 17.75
CA VAL A 140 8.56 -5.33 16.38
C VAL A 140 8.98 -6.40 15.38
N ILE A 141 8.17 -6.60 14.33
CA ILE A 141 8.51 -7.49 13.21
C ILE A 141 8.36 -6.71 11.91
N ASP A 142 9.41 -6.72 11.10
CA ASP A 142 9.42 -6.19 9.75
C ASP A 142 9.42 -7.32 8.71
N LEU A 143 8.38 -7.35 7.89
CA LEU A 143 8.20 -8.26 6.77
C LEU A 143 8.30 -7.47 5.46
N ASP A 144 9.41 -7.66 4.73
CA ASP A 144 9.61 -7.06 3.40
C ASP A 144 10.03 -8.09 2.35
N PRO A 145 9.13 -9.03 1.99
CA PRO A 145 9.42 -10.03 0.99
C PRO A 145 9.27 -9.48 -0.43
N TYR A 146 9.85 -10.21 -1.37
CA TYR A 146 9.50 -10.05 -2.78
C TYR A 146 8.12 -10.64 -3.06
N GLY A 147 7.23 -9.81 -3.58
CA GLY A 147 5.86 -10.15 -3.90
C GLY A 147 4.96 -10.12 -2.66
N CYS A 148 4.49 -11.30 -2.27
CA CYS A 148 3.38 -11.48 -1.35
C CYS A 148 3.87 -11.82 0.07
N PRO A 149 3.39 -11.13 1.12
CA PRO A 149 3.80 -11.41 2.50
C PRO A 149 2.94 -12.45 3.22
N THR A 150 1.87 -12.96 2.62
CA THR A 150 0.81 -13.69 3.34
C THR A 150 1.30 -14.97 4.02
N ILE A 151 2.25 -15.69 3.43
CA ILE A 151 2.83 -16.92 4.00
C ILE A 151 3.56 -16.71 5.34
N PHE A 152 3.94 -15.46 5.64
CA PHE A 152 4.65 -15.10 6.86
C PHE A 152 3.71 -14.62 7.98
N LEU A 153 2.43 -14.37 7.67
CA LEU A 153 1.53 -13.67 8.58
C LEU A 153 1.17 -14.50 9.82
N ASP A 154 0.92 -15.81 9.70
CA ASP A 154 0.58 -16.64 10.86
C ASP A 154 1.72 -16.67 11.90
N GLY A 155 2.98 -16.75 11.44
CA GLY A 155 4.15 -16.66 12.31
C GLY A 155 4.27 -15.28 12.96
N ALA A 156 4.17 -14.22 12.17
CA ALA A 156 4.34 -12.84 12.63
C ALA A 156 3.31 -12.43 13.68
N VAL A 157 2.01 -12.71 13.45
CA VAL A 157 0.96 -12.32 14.41
C VAL A 157 1.06 -13.07 15.73
N GLN A 158 1.68 -14.26 15.77
CA GLN A 158 1.86 -15.06 16.98
C GLN A 158 3.13 -14.69 17.78
N CYS A 159 4.23 -14.36 17.10
CA CYS A 159 5.51 -14.05 17.75
C CYS A 159 5.73 -12.55 18.02
N VAL A 160 4.84 -11.67 17.56
CA VAL A 160 4.84 -10.27 18.02
C VAL A 160 4.25 -10.15 19.43
N SER A 161 4.87 -9.34 20.28
CA SER A 161 4.41 -9.01 21.64
C SER A 161 2.99 -8.43 21.64
N ASP A 162 2.33 -8.47 22.79
CA ASP A 162 1.04 -7.79 22.92
C ASP A 162 1.24 -6.27 22.89
N GLY A 163 0.51 -5.58 22.00
CA GLY A 163 0.76 -4.17 21.68
C GLY A 163 1.98 -3.93 20.78
N GLY A 164 2.65 -4.99 20.31
CA GLY A 164 3.79 -4.90 19.42
C GLY A 164 3.42 -4.48 17.99
N LEU A 165 4.43 -4.05 17.23
CA LEU A 165 4.30 -3.47 15.89
C LEU A 165 4.63 -4.49 14.79
N LEU A 166 3.74 -4.64 13.82
CA LEU A 166 4.05 -5.29 12.55
C LEU A 166 4.22 -4.24 11.46
N MET A 167 5.32 -4.31 10.72
CA MET A 167 5.59 -3.50 9.53
C MET A 167 5.65 -4.44 8.33
N ILE A 168 4.70 -4.31 7.40
CA ILE A 168 4.51 -5.31 6.35
C ILE A 168 4.49 -4.63 4.99
N THR A 169 5.32 -5.11 4.07
CA THR A 169 5.38 -4.63 2.69
C THR A 169 4.86 -5.71 1.74
N ALA A 170 4.08 -5.30 0.74
CA ALA A 170 3.73 -6.14 -0.40
C ALA A 170 4.11 -5.42 -1.70
N THR A 171 4.75 -6.15 -2.61
CA THR A 171 5.26 -5.61 -3.88
C THR A 171 4.57 -6.25 -5.10
N ASP A 172 3.68 -7.22 -4.92
CA ASP A 172 2.92 -7.86 -6.01
C ASP A 172 1.65 -7.08 -6.41
N MET A 173 1.81 -5.76 -6.62
CA MET A 173 0.71 -4.85 -6.97
C MET A 173 -0.05 -5.25 -8.23
N ALA A 174 0.55 -5.98 -9.18
CA ALA A 174 -0.18 -6.50 -10.33
C ALA A 174 -1.37 -7.40 -9.91
N VAL A 175 -1.19 -8.21 -8.85
CA VAL A 175 -2.25 -9.07 -8.31
C VAL A 175 -3.26 -8.23 -7.54
N LEU A 176 -2.78 -7.38 -6.63
CA LEU A 176 -3.63 -6.57 -5.76
C LEU A 176 -4.42 -5.48 -6.51
N ALA A 177 -3.94 -5.02 -7.67
CA ALA A 177 -4.58 -3.96 -8.45
C ALA A 177 -5.61 -4.44 -9.48
N GLY A 178 -6.03 -5.72 -9.42
CA GLY A 178 -7.14 -6.24 -10.23
C GLY A 178 -6.75 -6.88 -11.56
N ASN A 179 -5.46 -7.16 -11.83
CA ASN A 179 -5.10 -7.83 -13.10
C ASN A 179 -5.39 -9.34 -13.08
N SER A 180 -5.26 -9.97 -11.91
CA SER A 180 -5.35 -11.42 -11.70
C SER A 180 -6.18 -11.72 -10.44
N PRO A 181 -7.52 -11.60 -10.51
CA PRO A 181 -8.41 -11.75 -9.36
C PRO A 181 -8.32 -13.14 -8.71
N GLU A 182 -8.17 -14.20 -9.50
CA GLU A 182 -8.00 -15.58 -9.02
C GLU A 182 -6.69 -15.75 -8.24
N THR A 183 -5.62 -15.12 -8.71
CA THR A 183 -4.33 -15.09 -8.00
C THR A 183 -4.42 -14.27 -6.71
N CYS A 184 -5.23 -13.20 -6.72
CA CYS A 184 -5.48 -12.40 -5.52
C CYS A 184 -6.22 -13.22 -4.46
N PHE A 185 -7.22 -14.00 -4.88
CA PHE A 185 -7.94 -14.90 -3.98
C PHE A 185 -7.02 -15.95 -3.39
N LEU A 186 -6.23 -16.63 -4.23
CA LEU A 186 -5.26 -17.64 -3.79
C LEU A 186 -4.30 -17.10 -2.72
N LYS A 187 -3.79 -15.88 -2.90
CA LYS A 187 -2.75 -15.31 -2.03
C LYS A 187 -3.29 -14.62 -0.79
N TYR A 188 -4.39 -13.89 -0.92
CA TYR A 188 -4.89 -12.95 0.09
C TYR A 188 -6.26 -13.33 0.66
N GLY A 189 -6.96 -14.30 0.06
CA GLY A 189 -8.34 -14.65 0.41
C GLY A 189 -9.34 -13.56 0.02
N ALA A 190 -9.05 -12.77 -1.01
CA ALA A 190 -9.87 -11.66 -1.48
C ALA A 190 -9.79 -11.50 -3.01
N ILE A 191 -10.87 -11.04 -3.63
CA ILE A 191 -10.95 -10.70 -5.05
C ILE A 191 -10.64 -9.21 -5.24
N SER A 192 -9.59 -8.89 -5.99
CA SER A 192 -9.27 -7.52 -6.38
C SER A 192 -10.10 -7.09 -7.60
N LEU A 193 -10.49 -5.80 -7.64
CA LEU A 193 -11.22 -5.20 -8.75
C LEU A 193 -10.32 -4.25 -9.54
N ARG A 194 -10.56 -4.17 -10.85
CA ARG A 194 -9.97 -3.13 -11.69
C ARG A 194 -10.67 -1.81 -11.42
N SER A 195 -10.02 -0.96 -10.62
CA SER A 195 -10.55 0.33 -10.20
C SER A 195 -9.46 1.40 -10.27
N LYS A 196 -9.85 2.67 -10.42
CA LYS A 196 -8.93 3.78 -10.18
C LYS A 196 -8.49 3.87 -8.72
N ALA A 197 -9.25 3.30 -7.80
CA ALA A 197 -8.90 3.15 -6.39
C ALA A 197 -8.13 1.85 -6.07
N CYS A 198 -7.57 1.16 -7.08
CA CYS A 198 -6.92 -0.13 -6.90
C CYS A 198 -5.77 -0.12 -5.87
N HIS A 199 -5.04 0.99 -5.75
CA HIS A 199 -3.97 1.14 -4.76
C HIS A 199 -4.50 1.20 -3.33
N GLU A 200 -5.64 1.86 -3.08
CA GLU A 200 -6.27 1.82 -1.77
C GLU A 200 -6.94 0.46 -1.52
N MET A 201 -7.58 -0.12 -2.53
CA MET A 201 -8.13 -1.47 -2.43
C MET A 201 -7.06 -2.49 -2.05
N ALA A 202 -5.85 -2.38 -2.60
CA ALA A 202 -4.69 -3.20 -2.25
C ALA A 202 -4.32 -3.09 -0.76
N LEU A 203 -4.24 -1.86 -0.23
CA LEU A 203 -4.01 -1.62 1.21
C LEU A 203 -5.10 -2.29 2.06
N ARG A 204 -6.36 -2.14 1.65
CA ARG A 204 -7.51 -2.72 2.36
C ARG A 204 -7.54 -4.24 2.29
N ILE A 205 -7.14 -4.85 1.18
CA ILE A 205 -6.98 -6.32 1.04
C ILE A 205 -5.89 -6.82 1.97
N LEU A 206 -4.73 -6.15 2.01
CA LEU A 206 -3.62 -6.54 2.89
C LEU A 206 -4.03 -6.45 4.36
N LEU A 207 -4.69 -5.36 4.79
CA LEU A 207 -5.21 -5.22 6.16
C LEU A 207 -6.24 -6.30 6.51
N GLN A 208 -7.16 -6.61 5.60
CA GLN A 208 -8.13 -7.72 5.71
C GLN A 208 -7.39 -9.05 5.97
N SER A 209 -6.34 -9.31 5.20
CA SER A 209 -5.55 -10.53 5.32
C SER A 209 -4.89 -10.60 6.68
N ILE A 210 -4.21 -9.54 7.12
CA ILE A 210 -3.55 -9.49 8.43
C ILE A 210 -4.57 -9.66 9.57
N ALA A 211 -5.71 -8.97 9.49
CA ALA A 211 -6.77 -9.06 10.50
C ALA A 211 -7.35 -10.48 10.59
N SER A 212 -7.51 -11.16 9.45
CA SER A 212 -7.99 -12.55 9.37
C SER A 212 -7.00 -13.54 9.99
N HIS A 213 -5.70 -13.37 9.73
CA HIS A 213 -4.65 -14.20 10.33
C HIS A 213 -4.57 -13.99 11.85
N ALA A 214 -4.55 -12.73 12.31
CA ALA A 214 -4.55 -12.42 13.74
C ALA A 214 -5.78 -12.98 14.47
N GLY A 215 -6.97 -12.87 13.85
CA GLY A 215 -8.24 -13.28 14.45
C GLY A 215 -8.31 -14.77 14.79
N ARG A 216 -7.67 -15.64 13.99
CA ARG A 216 -7.59 -17.10 14.25
C ARG A 216 -6.90 -17.42 15.58
N TYR A 217 -6.04 -16.51 16.06
CA TYR A 217 -5.27 -16.67 17.29
C TYR A 217 -5.79 -15.79 18.44
N GLY A 218 -7.03 -15.30 18.35
CA GLY A 218 -7.62 -14.45 19.39
C GLY A 218 -6.98 -13.05 19.47
N ARG A 219 -6.33 -12.61 18.39
CA ARG A 219 -5.65 -11.32 18.29
C ARG A 219 -6.30 -10.41 17.25
N TYR A 220 -6.27 -9.12 17.50
CA TYR A 220 -6.82 -8.11 16.59
C TYR A 220 -5.77 -7.05 16.26
N ILE A 221 -5.97 -6.37 15.14
CA ILE A 221 -5.05 -5.33 14.67
C ILE A 221 -5.64 -3.93 14.84
N ILE A 222 -4.76 -2.96 15.04
CA ILE A 222 -5.04 -1.53 14.91
C ILE A 222 -4.12 -0.99 13.80
N PRO A 223 -4.66 -0.63 12.63
CA PRO A 223 -3.88 0.04 11.58
C PRO A 223 -3.40 1.40 12.07
N LEU A 224 -2.09 1.62 12.06
CA LEU A 224 -1.46 2.90 12.42
C LEU A 224 -1.22 3.78 11.19
N LEU A 225 -0.69 3.17 10.13
CA LEU A 225 -0.34 3.85 8.89
C LEU A 225 -0.37 2.83 7.75
N SER A 226 -0.92 3.23 6.61
CA SER A 226 -1.04 2.37 5.42
C SER A 226 -0.70 3.22 4.22
N ILE A 227 0.26 2.82 3.38
CA ILE A 227 0.76 3.69 2.33
C ILE A 227 0.99 2.94 1.03
N SER A 228 0.51 3.50 -0.07
CA SER A 228 0.87 3.09 -1.42
C SER A 228 1.91 4.05 -1.98
N VAL A 229 3.09 3.53 -2.31
CA VAL A 229 4.23 4.34 -2.78
C VAL A 229 4.95 3.60 -3.89
N ASP A 230 5.20 4.33 -4.99
CA ASP A 230 5.90 3.82 -6.16
C ASP A 230 5.25 2.55 -6.72
N PHE A 231 5.78 1.38 -6.38
CA PHE A 231 5.32 0.08 -6.87
C PHE A 231 4.91 -0.90 -5.76
N TYR A 232 4.87 -0.44 -4.50
CA TYR A 232 4.58 -1.27 -3.34
C TYR A 232 3.53 -0.64 -2.44
N ILE A 233 2.97 -1.46 -1.57
CA ILE A 233 2.19 -1.01 -0.43
C ILE A 233 2.90 -1.41 0.87
N ARG A 234 2.80 -0.58 1.89
CA ARG A 234 3.33 -0.86 3.22
C ARG A 234 2.30 -0.50 4.28
N VAL A 235 2.12 -1.38 5.26
CA VAL A 235 1.19 -1.18 6.38
C VAL A 235 1.91 -1.37 7.70
N PHE A 236 1.54 -0.55 8.68
CA PHE A 236 2.03 -0.56 10.05
C PHE A 236 0.84 -0.82 10.95
N VAL A 237 0.86 -1.90 11.72
CA VAL A 237 -0.27 -2.28 12.59
C VAL A 237 0.22 -2.66 13.98
N LYS A 238 -0.51 -2.25 15.03
CA LYS A 238 -0.33 -2.84 16.37
C LYS A 238 -1.18 -4.09 16.50
N VAL A 239 -0.67 -5.11 17.18
CA VAL A 239 -1.37 -6.38 17.40
C VAL A 239 -1.62 -6.58 18.89
N PHE A 240 -2.86 -6.87 19.25
CA PHE A 240 -3.28 -7.03 20.64
C PHE A 240 -4.12 -8.30 20.82
N SER A 241 -4.13 -8.87 22.02
CA SER A 241 -4.93 -10.05 22.37
C SER A 241 -6.28 -9.65 22.94
N SER A 242 -7.36 -10.04 22.27
CA SER A 242 -8.72 -9.91 22.80
C SER A 242 -9.70 -10.65 21.89
N HIS A 243 -10.20 -11.80 22.35
CA HIS A 243 -11.21 -12.57 21.62
C HIS A 243 -12.48 -11.78 21.33
N ILE A 244 -12.84 -10.83 22.21
CA ILE A 244 -14.04 -9.98 22.03
C ILE A 244 -13.81 -9.01 20.87
N LYS A 245 -12.68 -8.29 20.85
CA LYS A 245 -12.37 -7.34 19.78
C LYS A 245 -12.14 -8.03 18.43
N CYS A 246 -11.68 -9.28 18.42
CA CYS A 246 -11.59 -10.06 17.17
C CYS A 246 -12.95 -10.19 16.47
N LYS A 247 -14.05 -10.32 17.23
CA LYS A 247 -15.40 -10.41 16.64
C LYS A 247 -15.79 -9.14 15.89
N GLU A 248 -15.22 -7.99 16.25
CA GLU A 248 -15.48 -6.72 15.57
C GLU A 248 -14.88 -6.67 14.15
N ASN A 249 -13.93 -7.56 13.81
CA ASN A 249 -13.37 -7.65 12.46
C ASN A 249 -14.47 -7.84 11.40
N ALA A 250 -15.53 -8.61 11.69
CA ALA A 250 -16.64 -8.83 10.77
C ALA A 250 -17.44 -7.54 10.45
N THR A 251 -17.34 -6.51 11.29
CA THR A 251 -17.93 -5.18 11.03
C THR A 251 -17.01 -4.25 10.25
N LYS A 252 -15.70 -4.56 10.24
CA LYS A 252 -14.64 -3.78 9.59
C LYS A 252 -14.13 -4.46 8.31
N ILE A 253 -14.67 -5.60 7.94
CA ILE A 253 -14.36 -6.34 6.71
C ILE A 253 -15.66 -6.44 5.91
N GLY A 254 -15.58 -6.25 4.59
CA GLY A 254 -16.76 -6.26 3.75
C GLY A 254 -16.50 -6.38 2.26
N MET A 255 -17.59 -6.57 1.52
CA MET A 255 -17.60 -6.71 0.06
C MET A 255 -17.66 -5.33 -0.61
N VAL A 256 -17.17 -5.27 -1.84
CA VAL A 256 -17.21 -4.10 -2.71
C VAL A 256 -18.00 -4.42 -3.95
N TYR A 257 -18.92 -3.54 -4.31
CA TYR A 257 -19.68 -3.59 -5.55
C TYR A 257 -19.30 -2.38 -6.40
N GLN A 258 -18.83 -2.63 -7.62
CA GLN A 258 -18.41 -1.58 -8.54
C GLN A 258 -19.18 -1.70 -9.85
N CYS A 259 -19.85 -0.62 -10.26
CA CYS A 259 -20.51 -0.57 -11.55
C CYS A 259 -19.50 -0.66 -12.71
N THR A 260 -19.80 -1.47 -13.72
CA THR A 260 -18.97 -1.63 -14.93
C THR A 260 -19.08 -0.45 -15.90
N GLY A 261 -20.14 0.35 -15.80
CA GLY A 261 -20.38 1.52 -16.66
C GLY A 261 -19.87 2.82 -16.03
N CYS A 262 -20.51 3.24 -14.94
CA CYS A 262 -20.18 4.50 -14.27
C CYS A 262 -19.08 4.35 -13.19
N GLU A 263 -18.61 3.15 -12.88
CA GLU A 263 -17.61 2.93 -11.82
C GLU A 263 -18.05 3.41 -10.43
N SER A 264 -19.34 3.69 -10.19
CA SER A 264 -19.87 3.92 -8.85
C SER A 264 -19.62 2.71 -7.95
N ILE A 265 -19.21 3.00 -6.71
CA ILE A 265 -18.74 2.04 -5.73
C ILE A 265 -19.72 2.01 -4.56
N ASN A 266 -20.05 0.81 -4.10
CA ASN A 266 -20.77 0.57 -2.86
C ASN A 266 -20.00 -0.47 -2.02
N THR A 267 -20.06 -0.36 -0.70
CA THR A 267 -19.41 -1.31 0.20
C THR A 267 -20.38 -1.86 1.22
N GLN A 268 -20.28 -3.15 1.53
CA GLN A 268 -21.14 -3.82 2.50
C GLN A 268 -20.28 -4.54 3.55
N PRO A 269 -20.34 -4.18 4.85
CA PRO A 269 -19.70 -4.97 5.89
C PRO A 269 -20.33 -6.37 5.99
N LEU A 270 -19.55 -7.38 6.39
CA LEU A 270 -20.06 -8.76 6.50
C LEU A 270 -21.13 -8.89 7.60
N CYS A 271 -21.00 -8.11 8.68
CA CYS A 271 -21.95 -8.04 9.78
C CYS A 271 -22.09 -6.59 10.27
N TYR A 272 -23.19 -6.28 10.97
CA TYR A 272 -23.32 -5.06 11.76
C TYR A 272 -23.55 -5.35 13.24
N LYS A 273 -23.14 -4.42 14.11
CA LYS A 273 -23.32 -4.49 15.56
C LYS A 273 -24.63 -3.80 15.93
N LYS A 274 -25.48 -4.45 16.72
CA LYS A 274 -26.71 -3.79 17.23
C LYS A 274 -26.37 -2.81 18.34
N SER A 275 -27.21 -1.79 18.52
CA SER A 275 -27.20 -0.91 19.69
C SER A 275 -27.34 -1.69 21.01
N THR A 276 -28.18 -2.72 21.02
CA THR A 276 -28.42 -3.60 22.18
C THR A 276 -27.32 -4.64 22.43
N GLY A 277 -26.24 -4.63 21.64
CA GLY A 277 -25.19 -5.65 21.67
C GLY A 277 -25.45 -6.84 20.74
N GLY A 278 -24.38 -7.58 20.45
CA GLY A 278 -24.37 -8.69 19.49
C GLY A 278 -24.22 -8.26 18.02
N TYR A 279 -24.11 -9.26 17.14
CA TYR A 279 -23.88 -9.09 15.70
C TYR A 279 -25.07 -9.62 14.89
N LYS A 280 -25.39 -8.96 13.77
CA LYS A 280 -26.39 -9.41 12.80
C LYS A 280 -25.79 -9.46 11.39
N LEU A 281 -26.32 -10.39 10.60
CA LEU A 281 -26.03 -10.52 9.17
C LEU A 281 -26.69 -9.37 8.40
N THR A 282 -26.07 -9.01 7.28
CA THR A 282 -26.66 -8.09 6.31
C THR A 282 -27.60 -8.83 5.37
N SER A 283 -28.59 -8.11 4.83
CA SER A 283 -29.51 -8.66 3.83
C SER A 283 -28.84 -8.77 2.46
N SER A 284 -29.24 -9.78 1.68
CA SER A 284 -28.82 -10.00 0.29
C SER A 284 -30.06 -10.07 -0.62
N PRO A 285 -30.01 -9.49 -1.85
CA PRO A 285 -28.88 -8.75 -2.41
C PRO A 285 -28.73 -7.35 -1.80
N TYR A 286 -27.49 -6.87 -1.65
CA TYR A 286 -27.21 -5.53 -1.11
C TYR A 286 -27.35 -4.43 -2.16
N VAL A 287 -26.92 -4.74 -3.38
CA VAL A 287 -27.10 -3.90 -4.57
C VAL A 287 -27.89 -4.68 -5.61
N ASP A 288 -28.66 -3.95 -6.41
CA ASP A 288 -29.36 -4.53 -7.55
C ASP A 288 -28.35 -4.98 -8.64
N GLN A 289 -28.77 -5.94 -9.46
CA GLN A 289 -27.96 -6.44 -10.58
C GLN A 289 -27.53 -5.31 -11.54
N LEU A 290 -28.42 -4.33 -11.74
CA LEU A 290 -28.20 -3.15 -12.55
C LEU A 290 -27.97 -1.92 -11.67
N CYS A 291 -26.96 -1.14 -12.03
CA CYS A 291 -26.63 0.09 -11.31
C CYS A 291 -27.76 1.12 -11.44
N LYS A 292 -28.20 1.69 -10.31
CA LYS A 292 -29.25 2.70 -10.23
C LYS A 292 -28.95 3.96 -11.09
N ILE A 293 -27.68 4.27 -11.29
CA ILE A 293 -27.22 5.48 -11.98
C ILE A 293 -27.17 5.30 -13.49
N CYS A 294 -26.59 4.20 -13.98
CA CYS A 294 -26.32 4.02 -15.41
C CYS A 294 -26.82 2.69 -15.99
N GLN A 295 -27.58 1.90 -15.22
CA GLN A 295 -28.21 0.64 -15.64
C GLN A 295 -27.24 -0.40 -16.24
N HIS A 296 -25.96 -0.33 -15.88
CA HIS A 296 -24.97 -1.34 -16.24
C HIS A 296 -24.77 -2.33 -15.09
N LYS A 297 -24.26 -3.52 -15.41
CA LYS A 297 -23.95 -4.57 -14.44
C LYS A 297 -22.93 -4.09 -13.41
N GLN A 298 -22.92 -4.76 -12.26
CA GLN A 298 -21.95 -4.52 -11.19
C GLN A 298 -21.03 -5.72 -11.03
N HIS A 299 -19.76 -5.46 -10.74
CA HIS A 299 -18.80 -6.47 -10.31
C HIS A 299 -18.73 -6.50 -8.79
N GLU A 300 -18.63 -7.69 -8.23
CA GLU A 300 -18.38 -7.93 -6.81
C GLU A 300 -16.90 -8.25 -6.59
N GLY A 301 -16.33 -7.68 -5.53
CA GLY A 301 -14.97 -7.95 -5.08
C GLY A 301 -14.84 -7.89 -3.56
N GLY A 302 -13.64 -8.16 -3.07
CA GLY A 302 -13.33 -8.30 -1.65
C GLY A 302 -13.32 -9.76 -1.18
N PRO A 303 -13.45 -10.01 0.14
CA PRO A 303 -13.64 -9.00 1.17
C PRO A 303 -12.42 -8.09 1.34
N ILE A 304 -12.62 -6.85 1.78
CA ILE A 304 -11.57 -5.86 2.08
C ILE A 304 -11.79 -5.23 3.45
N TRP A 305 -10.75 -4.63 4.04
CA TRP A 305 -10.89 -3.80 5.23
C TRP A 305 -11.63 -2.49 4.94
N LEU A 306 -12.77 -2.28 5.59
CA LEU A 306 -13.62 -1.08 5.53
C LEU A 306 -13.33 -0.08 6.66
N GLY A 307 -12.59 -0.49 7.69
CA GLY A 307 -12.21 0.40 8.79
C GLY A 307 -11.16 1.46 8.41
N PRO A 308 -10.67 2.22 9.42
CA PRO A 308 -9.58 3.17 9.25
C PRO A 308 -8.31 2.55 8.67
N LEU A 309 -7.67 3.26 7.75
CA LEU A 309 -6.35 2.91 7.21
C LEU A 309 -5.20 3.42 8.09
N HIS A 310 -5.48 4.45 8.88
CA HIS A 310 -4.51 5.20 9.67
C HIS A 310 -5.08 5.49 11.05
N ASP A 311 -4.18 5.61 12.02
CA ASP A 311 -4.45 6.18 13.32
C ASP A 311 -4.01 7.65 13.31
N GLU A 312 -4.95 8.56 13.54
CA GLU A 312 -4.72 10.01 13.42
C GLU A 312 -3.68 10.50 14.44
N TYR A 313 -3.72 9.97 15.66
CA TYR A 313 -2.75 10.29 16.71
C TYR A 313 -1.34 9.86 16.27
N PHE A 314 -1.18 8.63 15.77
CA PHE A 314 0.10 8.13 15.29
C PHE A 314 0.64 8.94 14.12
N VAL A 315 -0.20 9.30 13.13
CA VAL A 315 0.23 10.12 11.98
C VAL A 315 0.68 11.51 12.42
N ASN A 316 -0.05 12.15 13.34
CA ASN A 316 0.33 13.45 13.90
C ASN A 316 1.63 13.36 14.70
N ASN A 317 1.76 12.36 15.56
CA ASN A 317 2.98 12.13 16.31
C ASN A 317 4.17 11.89 15.38
N LEU A 318 3.99 11.08 14.32
CA LEU A 318 5.03 10.85 13.32
C LEU A 318 5.48 12.16 12.66
N LEU A 319 4.53 12.97 12.17
CA LEU A 319 4.80 14.28 11.58
C LEU A 319 5.57 15.22 12.52
N CYS A 320 5.15 15.33 13.79
CA CYS A 320 5.78 16.21 14.78
C CYS A 320 7.22 15.80 15.13
N ASN A 321 7.58 14.53 14.96
CA ASN A 321 8.92 14.05 15.28
C ASN A 321 9.85 13.95 14.07
N LEU A 322 9.37 14.18 12.84
CA LEU A 322 10.19 14.05 11.63
C LEU A 322 11.40 14.99 11.63
N ASP A 323 11.28 16.21 12.14
CA ASP A 323 12.36 17.21 12.15
C ASP A 323 13.58 16.75 12.98
N ASN A 324 13.36 15.83 13.92
CA ASN A 324 14.40 15.27 14.77
C ASN A 324 15.14 14.09 14.12
N ILE A 325 14.73 13.66 12.93
CA ILE A 325 15.27 12.49 12.22
C ILE A 325 15.86 12.92 10.89
N LYS A 326 17.14 12.61 10.66
CA LYS A 326 17.79 12.88 9.37
C LYS A 326 17.40 11.81 8.35
N LEU A 327 16.52 12.16 7.43
CA LEU A 327 16.00 11.24 6.39
C LEU A 327 16.33 11.78 5.01
N GLY A 328 16.87 10.94 4.12
CA GLY A 328 17.17 11.32 2.74
C GLY A 328 15.90 11.73 1.97
N THR A 329 14.78 11.12 2.33
CA THR A 329 13.47 11.37 1.72
C THR A 329 12.55 12.31 2.54
N PHE A 330 13.11 13.08 3.48
CA PHE A 330 12.38 13.94 4.42
C PHE A 330 11.26 14.79 3.76
N LYS A 331 11.58 15.55 2.70
CA LYS A 331 10.59 16.42 2.01
C LYS A 331 9.42 15.63 1.42
N ARG A 332 9.70 14.44 0.87
CA ARG A 332 8.67 13.52 0.35
C ARG A 332 7.80 13.03 1.49
N MET A 333 8.41 12.63 2.61
CA MET A 333 7.70 12.10 3.77
C MET A 333 6.76 13.11 4.40
N VAL A 334 7.22 14.34 4.63
CA VAL A 334 6.39 15.44 5.12
C VAL A 334 5.20 15.66 4.19
N GLY A 335 5.44 15.72 2.88
CA GLY A 335 4.37 15.94 1.90
C GLY A 335 3.33 14.83 1.87
N VAL A 336 3.74 13.57 1.84
CA VAL A 336 2.82 12.42 1.80
C VAL A 336 2.05 12.25 3.11
N LEU A 337 2.72 12.36 4.26
CA LEU A 337 2.04 12.26 5.57
C LEU A 337 1.03 13.40 5.79
N ASN A 338 1.29 14.60 5.25
CA ASN A 338 0.31 15.68 5.29
C ASN A 338 -0.94 15.38 4.44
N VAL A 339 -0.79 14.72 3.28
CA VAL A 339 -1.96 14.26 2.50
C VAL A 339 -2.73 13.21 3.28
N ILE A 340 -2.03 12.26 3.92
CA ILE A 340 -2.64 11.21 4.75
C ILE A 340 -3.40 11.81 5.94
N ARG A 341 -2.84 12.83 6.61
CA ARG A 341 -3.50 13.54 7.70
C ARG A 341 -4.80 14.24 7.26
N GLU A 342 -4.84 14.72 6.02
CA GLU A 342 -6.03 15.35 5.42
C GLU A 342 -7.02 14.32 4.83
N GLU A 343 -6.65 13.04 4.75
CA GLU A 343 -7.39 11.99 4.07
C GLU A 343 -8.59 11.52 4.90
N LEU A 344 -9.78 11.52 4.30
CA LEU A 344 -10.99 11.06 4.98
C LEU A 344 -10.96 9.56 5.25
N ASN A 345 -11.49 9.17 6.40
CA ASN A 345 -11.72 7.76 6.73
C ASN A 345 -13.03 7.25 6.11
N VAL A 346 -13.05 7.14 4.78
CA VAL A 346 -14.10 6.48 4.00
C VAL A 346 -13.48 5.46 3.04
N PRO A 347 -14.16 4.35 2.70
CA PRO A 347 -13.60 3.38 1.76
C PRO A 347 -13.48 3.90 0.33
N LEU A 348 -12.27 3.79 -0.23
CA LEU A 348 -11.95 4.02 -1.63
C LEU A 348 -12.16 5.49 -2.06
N TYR A 349 -11.97 5.77 -3.35
CA TYR A 349 -12.11 7.10 -3.94
C TYR A 349 -12.47 7.02 -5.42
N TYR A 350 -12.87 8.15 -5.99
CA TYR A 350 -13.02 8.33 -7.43
C TYR A 350 -11.84 9.09 -8.01
N ALA A 351 -11.55 8.92 -9.30
CA ALA A 351 -10.60 9.78 -10.00
C ALA A 351 -11.38 10.78 -10.85
N LEU A 352 -11.15 12.08 -10.65
CA LEU A 352 -11.93 13.14 -11.30
C LEU A 352 -11.85 13.06 -12.83
N ASP A 353 -10.64 12.87 -13.36
CA ASP A 353 -10.39 12.68 -14.79
C ASP A 353 -11.17 11.47 -15.33
N ARG A 354 -11.28 10.40 -14.54
CA ARG A 354 -12.03 9.21 -14.94
C ARG A 354 -13.54 9.46 -14.96
N LEU A 355 -14.10 10.08 -13.93
CA LEU A 355 -15.52 10.45 -13.89
C LEU A 355 -15.93 11.24 -15.14
N MET A 356 -15.12 12.24 -15.50
CA MET A 356 -15.39 13.10 -16.65
C MET A 356 -15.17 12.39 -17.98
N SER A 357 -14.20 11.47 -18.06
CA SER A 357 -13.99 10.65 -19.27
C SER A 357 -15.16 9.72 -19.57
N ILE A 358 -15.88 9.23 -18.55
CA ILE A 358 -17.04 8.34 -18.73
C ILE A 358 -18.15 9.07 -19.50
N VAL A 359 -18.40 10.34 -19.16
CA VAL A 359 -19.41 11.18 -19.83
C VAL A 359 -18.85 11.96 -21.02
N ARG A 360 -17.56 11.81 -21.35
CA ARG A 360 -16.84 12.54 -22.40
C ARG A 360 -16.93 14.08 -22.26
N CYS A 361 -16.91 14.57 -21.03
CA CYS A 361 -17.00 15.99 -20.70
C CYS A 361 -15.62 16.56 -20.30
N VAL A 362 -15.45 17.87 -20.48
CA VAL A 362 -14.24 18.59 -20.07
C VAL A 362 -14.08 18.50 -18.56
N THR A 363 -12.87 18.20 -18.10
CA THR A 363 -12.60 18.04 -16.66
C THR A 363 -12.56 19.39 -15.94
N PRO A 364 -13.37 19.61 -14.90
CA PRO A 364 -13.31 20.84 -14.12
C PRO A 364 -11.98 20.95 -13.37
N PRO A 365 -11.52 22.18 -13.06
CA PRO A 365 -10.50 22.39 -12.06
C PRO A 365 -10.85 21.67 -10.76
N MET A 366 -9.87 20.95 -10.20
CA MET A 366 -10.05 20.15 -8.99
C MET A 366 -10.64 20.95 -7.81
N LEU A 367 -10.29 22.23 -7.67
CA LEU A 367 -10.85 23.10 -6.64
C LEU A 367 -12.36 23.27 -6.81
N ILE A 368 -12.83 23.49 -8.03
CA ILE A 368 -14.26 23.71 -8.32
C ILE A 368 -15.08 22.47 -7.99
N PHE A 369 -14.62 21.28 -8.40
CA PHE A 369 -15.33 20.04 -8.09
C PHE A 369 -15.38 19.76 -6.58
N ARG A 370 -14.27 20.03 -5.87
CA ARG A 370 -14.22 19.93 -4.40
C ARG A 370 -15.15 20.94 -3.74
N SER A 371 -15.21 22.18 -4.25
CA SER A 371 -16.13 23.19 -3.76
C SER A 371 -17.59 22.77 -3.92
N ALA A 372 -17.95 22.18 -5.06
CA ALA A 372 -19.30 21.65 -5.28
C ALA A 372 -19.70 20.58 -4.25
N LEU A 373 -18.80 19.66 -3.92
CA LEU A 373 -19.05 18.66 -2.85
C LEU A 373 -19.24 19.31 -1.48
N LEU A 374 -18.39 20.30 -1.14
CA LEU A 374 -18.46 21.01 0.14
C LEU A 374 -19.72 21.87 0.26
N ASN A 375 -20.09 22.60 -0.79
CA ASN A 375 -21.30 23.40 -0.86
C ASN A 375 -22.57 22.53 -0.78
N ALA A 376 -22.50 21.28 -1.28
CA ALA A 376 -23.56 20.29 -1.13
C ALA A 376 -23.62 19.63 0.26
N GLY A 377 -22.76 20.03 1.21
CA GLY A 377 -22.75 19.55 2.59
C GLY A 377 -21.92 18.29 2.85
N TYR A 378 -21.12 17.84 1.87
CA TYR A 378 -20.30 16.64 1.99
C TYR A 378 -18.83 16.96 2.21
N ARG A 379 -18.11 16.03 2.83
CA ARG A 379 -16.66 16.18 3.06
C ARG A 379 -15.89 15.68 1.86
N VAL A 380 -14.75 16.30 1.56
CA VAL A 380 -13.88 15.85 0.46
C VAL A 380 -12.40 16.01 0.79
N SER A 381 -11.63 14.96 0.51
CA SER A 381 -10.18 14.91 0.63
C SER A 381 -9.53 14.36 -0.64
N TYR A 382 -8.21 14.44 -0.69
CA TYR A 382 -7.44 13.62 -1.61
C TYR A 382 -7.09 12.31 -0.91
N SER A 383 -6.85 11.26 -1.68
CA SER A 383 -6.13 10.09 -1.24
C SER A 383 -4.66 10.22 -1.61
N HIS A 384 -3.76 9.85 -0.70
CA HIS A 384 -2.33 9.81 -1.00
C HIS A 384 -2.00 8.87 -2.18
N ALA A 385 -2.88 7.91 -2.47
CA ALA A 385 -2.69 6.92 -3.52
C ALA A 385 -2.96 7.44 -4.95
N CYS A 386 -3.60 8.61 -5.13
CA CYS A 386 -3.87 9.17 -6.45
C CYS A 386 -4.02 10.69 -6.46
N LYS A 387 -3.26 11.39 -7.32
CA LYS A 387 -3.27 12.86 -7.41
C LYS A 387 -4.61 13.47 -7.83
N THR A 388 -5.42 12.74 -8.60
CA THR A 388 -6.73 13.19 -9.12
C THR A 388 -7.89 12.64 -8.30
N SER A 389 -7.60 12.07 -7.12
CA SER A 389 -8.61 11.45 -6.28
C SER A 389 -9.64 12.46 -5.74
N ILE A 390 -10.89 12.03 -5.70
CA ILE A 390 -12.00 12.60 -4.94
C ILE A 390 -12.42 11.54 -3.94
N LYS A 391 -12.02 11.72 -2.68
CA LYS A 391 -12.42 10.86 -1.58
C LYS A 391 -13.44 11.60 -0.72
N THR A 392 -14.65 11.06 -0.63
CA THR A 392 -15.82 11.78 -0.09
C THR A 392 -16.81 10.82 0.56
N ASP A 393 -17.60 11.33 1.50
CA ASP A 393 -18.77 10.65 2.06
C ASP A 393 -20.08 10.95 1.29
N ALA A 394 -20.00 11.68 0.17
CA ALA A 394 -21.13 11.90 -0.71
C ALA A 394 -21.64 10.58 -1.33
N PRO A 395 -22.97 10.36 -1.37
CA PRO A 395 -23.57 9.30 -2.16
C PRO A 395 -23.20 9.40 -3.64
N ASN A 396 -23.23 8.27 -4.33
CA ASN A 396 -22.86 8.19 -5.74
C ASN A 396 -23.74 9.10 -6.62
N GLU A 397 -25.01 9.24 -6.27
CA GLU A 397 -26.00 10.10 -6.92
C GLU A 397 -25.56 11.56 -6.92
N VAL A 398 -25.04 12.05 -5.79
CA VAL A 398 -24.56 13.43 -5.63
C VAL A 398 -23.32 13.69 -6.50
N ILE A 399 -22.39 12.74 -6.54
CA ILE A 399 -21.19 12.85 -7.38
C ILE A 399 -21.60 13.00 -8.86
N TRP A 400 -22.58 12.21 -9.30
CA TRP A 400 -23.08 12.30 -10.68
C TRP A 400 -23.98 13.52 -10.93
N ASP A 401 -24.65 14.05 -9.90
CA ASP A 401 -25.37 15.34 -9.99
C ASP A 401 -24.41 16.50 -10.25
N ILE A 402 -23.25 16.51 -9.59
CA ILE A 402 -22.21 17.52 -9.83
C ILE A 402 -21.71 17.42 -11.27
N VAL A 403 -21.48 16.20 -11.78
CA VAL A 403 -21.06 16.00 -13.17
C VAL A 403 -22.14 16.48 -14.15
N ARG A 404 -23.42 16.18 -13.92
CA ARG A 404 -24.54 16.68 -14.72
C ARG A 404 -24.62 18.20 -14.71
N ALA A 405 -24.50 18.82 -13.53
CA ALA A 405 -24.53 20.27 -13.38
C ALA A 405 -23.35 20.94 -14.11
N TRP A 406 -22.17 20.32 -14.08
CA TRP A 406 -21.00 20.83 -14.80
C TRP A 406 -21.17 20.74 -16.32
N GLU A 407 -21.75 19.64 -16.82
CA GLU A 407 -21.99 19.43 -18.25
C GLU A 407 -22.98 20.44 -18.85
N LYS A 408 -23.97 20.92 -18.08
CA LYS A 408 -24.88 21.99 -18.53
C LYS A 408 -24.13 23.26 -18.97
N ASN A 409 -23.02 23.56 -18.30
CA ASN A 409 -22.17 24.71 -18.62
C ASN A 409 -21.02 24.36 -19.61
N ASN A 410 -20.81 23.06 -19.88
CA ASN A 410 -19.72 22.53 -20.69
C ASN A 410 -20.24 21.39 -21.57
N SER A 411 -21.08 21.75 -22.54
CA SER A 411 -21.91 20.81 -23.29
C SER A 411 -21.12 19.70 -23.98
N VAL A 412 -21.60 18.46 -23.84
CA VAL A 412 -21.08 17.29 -24.56
C VAL A 412 -21.83 17.12 -25.88
N LYS A 413 -21.15 16.63 -26.91
CA LYS A 413 -21.78 16.21 -28.18
C LYS A 413 -22.57 14.91 -27.97
N ARG A 414 -23.77 15.03 -27.39
CA ARG A 414 -24.63 13.90 -26.99
C ARG A 414 -25.06 13.02 -28.17
N ASP A 415 -25.15 13.61 -29.37
CA ASP A 415 -25.40 12.96 -30.66
C ASP A 415 -24.36 11.88 -31.03
N LYS A 416 -23.14 11.99 -30.48
CA LYS A 416 -22.05 11.02 -30.71
C LYS A 416 -21.97 9.91 -29.68
N LEU A 417 -22.90 9.87 -28.73
CA LEU A 417 -22.97 8.84 -27.70
C LEU A 417 -23.91 7.74 -28.16
N SER A 418 -23.54 6.48 -27.90
CA SER A 418 -24.45 5.35 -28.12
C SER A 418 -25.64 5.44 -27.14
N ASN A 419 -26.83 5.05 -27.62
CA ASN A 419 -28.07 5.05 -26.82
C ASN A 419 -27.99 4.17 -25.56
N ASP A 420 -27.13 3.15 -25.55
CA ASP A 420 -26.94 2.27 -24.39
C ASP A 420 -25.71 2.66 -23.54
N SER A 421 -24.98 3.71 -23.93
CA SER A 421 -23.76 4.11 -23.22
C SER A 421 -24.04 4.54 -21.77
N PRO A 422 -23.10 4.32 -20.83
CA PRO A 422 -23.28 4.82 -19.47
C PRO A 422 -23.41 6.35 -19.45
N ALA A 423 -22.71 7.04 -20.35
CA ALA A 423 -22.73 8.50 -20.50
C ALA A 423 -24.15 9.04 -20.70
N ILE A 424 -24.89 8.52 -21.70
CA ILE A 424 -26.22 9.05 -22.02
C ILE A 424 -27.22 8.79 -20.88
N LYS A 425 -27.14 7.62 -20.24
CA LYS A 425 -27.98 7.26 -19.09
C LYS A 425 -27.73 8.19 -17.89
N ILE A 426 -26.47 8.52 -17.62
CA ILE A 426 -26.07 9.46 -16.56
C ILE A 426 -26.58 10.88 -16.86
N LEU A 427 -26.39 11.35 -18.09
CA LEU A 427 -26.67 12.74 -18.50
C LEU A 427 -28.16 13.04 -18.71
N ASN A 428 -28.97 12.00 -18.96
CA ASN A 428 -30.42 12.13 -19.08
C ASN A 428 -31.15 11.94 -17.75
N ALA A 429 -30.48 11.45 -16.71
CA ALA A 429 -31.06 11.35 -15.39
C ALA A 429 -31.34 12.74 -14.79
N PRO A 430 -32.45 12.91 -14.04
CA PRO A 430 -32.75 14.18 -13.37
C PRO A 430 -31.70 14.48 -12.29
N THR A 431 -31.41 15.77 -12.09
CA THR A 431 -30.57 16.23 -10.98
C THR A 431 -31.44 16.42 -9.75
N THR A 432 -31.10 15.80 -8.62
CA THR A 432 -31.87 15.92 -7.37
C THR A 432 -31.23 16.86 -6.36
N THR A 433 -29.92 17.09 -6.48
CA THR A 433 -29.14 17.94 -5.59
C THR A 433 -28.97 19.35 -6.18
N ASN A 434 -29.13 20.39 -5.36
CA ASN A 434 -28.77 21.76 -5.76
C ASN A 434 -27.24 21.92 -5.72
N ILE A 435 -26.61 22.21 -6.88
CA ILE A 435 -25.15 22.27 -7.01
C ILE A 435 -24.70 23.72 -7.18
N SER A 436 -23.84 24.20 -6.26
CA SER A 436 -23.10 25.46 -6.42
C SER A 436 -21.62 25.18 -6.67
N PHE A 437 -21.06 25.84 -7.69
CA PHE A 437 -19.64 25.78 -8.04
C PHE A 437 -18.81 26.93 -7.43
N ASP A 438 -19.41 27.74 -6.55
CA ASP A 438 -18.72 28.84 -5.87
C ASP A 438 -17.56 28.30 -5.03
N ILE A 439 -16.43 29.01 -5.04
CA ILE A 439 -15.22 28.53 -4.36
C ILE A 439 -15.44 28.46 -2.85
N HIS A 440 -15.52 27.24 -2.35
CA HIS A 440 -15.60 26.97 -0.91
C HIS A 440 -14.22 27.15 -0.24
N PRO A 441 -14.12 27.82 0.94
CA PRO A 441 -12.86 28.08 1.64
C PRO A 441 -12.03 26.81 1.94
N LEU A 442 -12.70 25.71 2.31
CA LEU A 442 -12.06 24.43 2.62
C LEU A 442 -11.67 23.60 1.38
N ALA A 443 -11.93 24.09 0.16
CA ALA A 443 -11.61 23.33 -1.05
C ALA A 443 -10.11 23.21 -1.29
N ASN A 444 -9.31 24.19 -0.83
CA ASN A 444 -7.86 24.17 -0.97
C ASN A 444 -7.18 23.71 0.33
N PRO A 445 -6.66 22.47 0.40
CA PRO A 445 -6.03 21.98 1.63
C PRO A 445 -4.74 22.73 1.98
N ILE A 446 -4.44 22.79 3.29
CA ILE A 446 -3.27 23.50 3.84
C ILE A 446 -1.97 22.95 3.25
N SER A 447 -1.84 21.63 3.10
CA SER A 447 -0.66 21.02 2.49
C SER A 447 -0.36 21.53 1.07
N ARG A 448 -1.41 21.89 0.31
CA ARG A 448 -1.27 22.47 -1.03
C ARG A 448 -0.95 23.95 -0.98
N LEU A 449 -1.58 24.71 -0.08
CA LEU A 449 -1.26 26.13 0.16
C LEU A 449 0.22 26.29 0.53
N ASN A 450 0.74 25.39 1.36
CA ASN A 450 2.14 25.36 1.78
C ASN A 450 3.09 24.73 0.75
N LYS A 451 2.62 24.41 -0.47
CA LYS A 451 3.41 23.85 -1.59
C LYS A 451 4.21 22.60 -1.21
N LEU A 452 3.67 21.75 -0.33
CA LEU A 452 4.34 20.51 0.07
C LEU A 452 4.42 19.51 -1.10
N THR A 453 5.40 18.59 -1.03
CA THR A 453 5.60 17.53 -2.04
C THR A 453 4.56 16.41 -1.85
N ARG A 454 3.30 16.69 -2.21
CA ARG A 454 2.14 15.82 -1.96
C ARG A 454 2.18 14.53 -2.79
N PHE A 455 2.61 14.63 -4.04
CA PHE A 455 2.70 13.53 -4.99
C PHE A 455 4.02 13.65 -5.76
N GLN A 456 4.98 12.78 -5.50
CA GLN A 456 6.26 12.81 -6.20
C GLN A 456 6.14 12.13 -7.58
N GLN A 457 6.80 12.70 -8.57
CA GLN A 457 6.98 12.04 -9.87
C GLN A 457 8.15 11.06 -9.79
N ASN A 458 8.01 9.92 -10.44
CA ASN A 458 9.08 8.93 -10.51
C ASN A 458 10.35 9.56 -11.10
N PRO A 459 11.50 9.51 -10.40
CA PRO A 459 12.70 10.23 -10.82
C PRO A 459 13.36 9.65 -12.08
N THR A 460 13.09 8.39 -12.45
CA THR A 460 13.69 7.75 -13.65
C THR A 460 12.71 6.90 -14.45
N VAL A 461 12.96 6.77 -15.75
CA VAL A 461 12.36 5.74 -16.60
C VAL A 461 12.80 4.37 -16.05
N ASN A 462 11.86 3.48 -15.71
CA ASN A 462 12.07 2.20 -15.01
C ASN A 462 12.21 2.25 -13.47
N TRP A 463 11.71 3.30 -12.81
CA TRP A 463 11.53 3.31 -11.35
C TRP A 463 10.59 2.18 -10.90
N GLY A 464 11.12 1.14 -10.27
CA GLY A 464 10.38 -0.12 -10.08
C GLY A 464 11.08 -1.15 -9.19
N PRO A 465 10.45 -2.32 -8.96
CA PRO A 465 11.04 -3.39 -8.17
C PRO A 465 12.28 -3.96 -8.85
N GLY A 466 13.38 -4.05 -8.09
CA GLY A 466 14.59 -4.74 -8.53
C GLY A 466 14.34 -6.25 -8.74
N THR A 467 15.23 -6.91 -9.49
CA THR A 467 15.12 -8.35 -9.72
C THR A 467 15.61 -9.12 -8.50
N ARG A 468 14.84 -10.11 -8.03
CA ARG A 468 15.27 -11.01 -6.95
C ARG A 468 16.62 -11.66 -7.30
N ALA A 469 17.56 -11.65 -6.36
CA ALA A 469 18.83 -12.35 -6.51
C ALA A 469 18.58 -13.85 -6.78
N ARG A 470 19.13 -14.38 -7.88
CA ARG A 470 19.01 -15.78 -8.25
C ARG A 470 20.22 -16.55 -7.74
N THR A 471 20.19 -17.01 -6.49
CA THR A 471 21.06 -18.12 -6.10
C THR A 471 20.32 -19.40 -6.48
N ARG A 472 20.43 -19.85 -7.73
CA ARG A 472 20.05 -21.21 -8.10
C ARG A 472 21.18 -22.15 -7.70
N ILE A 473 20.87 -23.15 -6.88
CA ILE A 473 21.54 -24.45 -6.97
C ILE A 473 20.92 -25.09 -8.21
N ASP A 474 21.56 -24.94 -9.37
CA ASP A 474 21.27 -25.78 -10.54
C ASP A 474 22.62 -25.97 -11.25
N LEU A 475 23.09 -27.22 -11.25
CA LEU A 475 24.05 -27.71 -12.22
C LEU A 475 23.46 -27.47 -13.62
N GLU A 476 24.34 -27.06 -14.53
CA GLU A 476 24.15 -26.95 -15.98
C GLU A 476 23.59 -25.64 -16.57
N ASN A 477 24.55 -24.92 -17.14
CA ASN A 477 24.54 -24.21 -18.42
C ASN A 477 23.65 -22.96 -18.57
N GLY A 478 24.37 -21.84 -18.67
CA GLY A 478 23.82 -20.50 -18.71
C GLY A 478 23.22 -20.08 -20.05
N VAL A 479 22.27 -19.15 -19.96
CA VAL A 479 22.03 -18.06 -20.92
C VAL A 479 21.42 -16.89 -20.11
N GLU A 480 22.27 -16.04 -19.55
CA GLU A 480 21.86 -14.78 -18.91
C GLU A 480 21.72 -13.69 -19.98
N SER A 481 20.47 -13.38 -20.37
CA SER A 481 20.06 -12.05 -20.89
C SER A 481 18.61 -11.98 -21.39
N SER A 482 17.92 -13.10 -21.65
CA SER A 482 16.68 -13.02 -22.48
C SER A 482 15.39 -12.54 -21.79
N LYS A 483 15.27 -12.55 -20.45
CA LYS A 483 13.97 -12.22 -19.78
C LYS A 483 13.65 -10.73 -19.66
N LYS A 484 14.66 -9.86 -19.49
CA LYS A 484 14.46 -8.39 -19.49
C LYS A 484 13.98 -7.88 -20.85
N ILE A 485 14.50 -8.47 -21.93
CA ILE A 485 14.15 -8.12 -23.32
C ILE A 485 12.78 -8.72 -23.71
N LYS A 486 12.48 -9.97 -23.30
CA LYS A 486 11.21 -10.64 -23.64
C LYS A 486 9.94 -9.96 -23.09
N ASN A 487 10.05 -9.18 -22.02
CA ASN A 487 8.90 -8.52 -21.39
C ASN A 487 8.74 -7.05 -21.81
N GLN A 488 9.66 -6.48 -22.58
CA GLN A 488 9.46 -5.18 -23.19
C GLN A 488 8.57 -5.34 -24.44
N ASN A 489 7.67 -4.38 -24.66
CA ASN A 489 6.94 -4.23 -25.93
C ASN A 489 5.92 -5.32 -26.30
N LYS A 490 5.41 -6.10 -25.34
CA LYS A 490 4.31 -7.07 -25.58
C LYS A 490 3.05 -6.43 -26.19
N ASN A 491 2.78 -5.14 -25.92
CA ASN A 491 1.65 -4.43 -26.52
C ASN A 491 1.96 -3.89 -27.93
N SER A 492 3.18 -3.41 -28.20
CA SER A 492 3.55 -2.97 -29.56
C SER A 492 3.63 -4.13 -30.57
N ARG A 493 3.90 -5.36 -30.10
CA ARG A 493 3.89 -6.56 -30.95
C ARG A 493 2.48 -7.00 -31.33
N LYS A 494 1.46 -6.68 -30.53
CA LYS A 494 0.06 -6.95 -30.86
C LYS A 494 -0.49 -5.97 -31.92
N GLU A 495 -0.05 -4.70 -31.90
CA GLU A 495 -0.44 -3.73 -32.93
C GLU A 495 0.18 -4.04 -34.30
N LYS A 496 1.44 -4.52 -34.35
CA LYS A 496 2.06 -4.92 -35.62
C LYS A 496 1.46 -6.20 -36.22
N ALA A 497 0.99 -7.13 -35.40
CA ALA A 497 0.37 -8.36 -35.88
C ALA A 497 -1.03 -8.13 -36.50
N HIS A 498 -1.70 -7.02 -36.16
CA HIS A 498 -2.99 -6.66 -36.76
C HIS A 498 -2.85 -5.96 -38.12
N ILE A 499 -1.69 -5.33 -38.40
CA ILE A 499 -1.46 -4.64 -39.67
C ILE A 499 -1.00 -5.62 -40.77
N THR A 500 -0.39 -6.75 -40.40
CA THR A 500 0.08 -7.75 -41.38
C THR A 500 -1.01 -8.69 -41.90
N ASN A 501 -2.10 -8.89 -41.15
CA ASN A 501 -3.18 -9.80 -41.55
C ASN A 501 -4.19 -9.19 -42.54
N ASP A 502 -4.26 -7.86 -42.65
CA ASP A 502 -5.19 -7.18 -43.58
C ASP A 502 -4.58 -6.97 -44.98
N THR A 503 -3.35 -7.42 -45.22
CA THR A 503 -2.64 -7.29 -46.51
C THR A 503 -2.47 -8.59 -47.31
N GLU A 504 -2.92 -9.74 -46.79
CA GLU A 504 -2.81 -11.03 -47.49
C GLU A 504 -4.13 -11.54 -48.13
N GLU A 505 -5.25 -10.82 -47.99
CA GLU A 505 -6.54 -11.23 -48.58
C GLU A 505 -6.89 -10.60 -49.96
N ILE A 506 -5.96 -9.96 -50.67
CA ILE A 506 -6.22 -9.36 -52.01
C ILE A 506 -5.38 -9.99 -53.15
N LYS A 507 -4.80 -11.18 -52.96
CA LYS A 507 -4.14 -11.91 -54.06
C LYS A 507 -4.39 -13.41 -54.05
N SER A 508 -5.66 -13.81 -54.23
CA SER A 508 -6.02 -15.00 -55.01
C SER A 508 -7.54 -15.17 -55.07
N LEU A 509 -8.07 -15.03 -56.29
CA LEU A 509 -9.45 -15.27 -56.76
C LEU A 509 -10.48 -14.18 -56.44
#